data_AF-A0A519CI14-F1
#
_entry.id   AF-A0A519CI14-F1
#
_cell.length_a   1.000
_cell.length_b   1.000
_cell.length_c   1.000
_cell.angle_alpha   90.00
_cell.angle_beta   90.00
_cell.angle_gamma   90.00
#
_symmetry.space_group_name_H-M   'P 1'
#
loop_
_entity.id
_entity.type
_entity.pdbx_description
1 polymer ?
#
loop_
_entity_poly.entity_id
_entity_poly.type
_entity_poly.pdbx_seq_one_letter_code
_entity_poly.pdbx_strand_id
1 'polypeptide(L)'
;MRKKTYQDELFLLLKNSTTRKYNNWESYFENFEEDNLEFCKKYPKDLDKFRDRDQDDEGWKHHIRMIKVWKEAGITEMNADLDFLFSKHSFPIKKFKINSISGNYFYPNKITMVTKILRTGNDLIQNVFPEILNNLNSTHAITSSETQSYSGNIDWANTIRYNVSKGMVVPTTFVTTSHQKIFETPENKLAILSMIILKKDILKLLVDSDLKKKIEDSSMHSQLNELNFYAENLLNDPRIQSIYKNIEKYESIAMEKTNFKNLQILVQQRIDNREIKHNSLKSYESLLKWIKSYSQQNIHSILGDKEGVTVQIDESNVDIIYEWWIIFSLIDVLQKNKIKIEKPNLDTKGDLQGFTLSHKKIEFELKYEHEFSNFAEEFGKPKTIRPDFILTSLDQKFVPVVLDAKNYLADGTLKAAKNTLLDYRRTLRDNGMNTMSTIGFLPKIKNSWEGSGPKSVLVKASSLNKVEFEMNLDRLYSEIFSKAIDKLIEYENSKND
;
A
#
# COMPACT_ATOMS: atom_id res chain seq x y z
N MET A 1 -5.61 1.26 24.57
CA MET A 1 -4.20 1.38 24.14
C MET A 1 -3.86 0.16 23.29
N ARG A 2 -3.34 0.35 22.07
CA ARG A 2 -2.93 -0.76 21.18
C ARG A 2 -1.72 -1.47 21.80
N LYS A 3 -1.73 -2.81 21.90
CA LYS A 3 -0.53 -3.57 22.31
C LYS A 3 0.55 -3.33 21.25
N LYS A 4 1.76 -2.96 21.69
CA LYS A 4 2.91 -2.80 20.80
C LYS A 4 3.37 -4.18 20.34
N THR A 5 3.73 -4.29 19.06
CA THR A 5 4.27 -5.52 18.48
C THR A 5 5.78 -5.63 18.72
N TYR A 6 6.36 -6.82 18.47
CA TYR A 6 7.82 -7.04 18.45
C TYR A 6 8.54 -5.97 17.62
N GLN A 7 8.04 -5.67 16.42
CA GLN A 7 8.63 -4.68 15.51
C GLN A 7 8.51 -3.24 16.04
N ASP A 8 7.40 -2.90 16.70
CA ASP A 8 7.20 -1.57 17.29
C ASP A 8 8.17 -1.31 18.44
N GLU A 9 8.41 -2.32 19.29
CA GLU A 9 9.31 -2.21 20.42
C GLU A 9 10.78 -2.28 20.01
N LEU A 10 11.15 -3.17 19.08
CA LEU A 10 12.48 -3.26 18.50
C LEU A 10 12.91 -1.91 17.90
N PHE A 11 12.03 -1.30 17.12
CA PHE A 11 12.31 -0.01 16.52
C PHE A 11 12.48 1.11 17.55
N LEU A 12 11.72 1.07 18.65
CA LEU A 12 11.86 2.05 19.72
C LEU A 12 13.26 1.99 20.34
N LEU A 13 13.81 0.79 20.50
CA LEU A 13 15.17 0.56 20.98
C LEU A 13 16.21 1.06 19.97
N LEU A 14 16.01 0.75 18.68
CA LEU A 14 16.90 1.19 17.60
C LEU A 14 16.94 2.72 17.41
N LYS A 15 15.81 3.40 17.63
CA LYS A 15 15.76 4.86 17.58
C LYS A 15 16.54 5.49 18.74
N ASN A 16 16.52 4.85 19.91
CA ASN A 16 17.17 5.36 21.12
C ASN A 16 18.66 4.99 21.21
N SER A 17 19.14 4.03 20.42
CA SER A 17 20.52 3.57 20.48
C SER A 17 21.54 4.54 19.86
N THR A 18 21.14 5.26 18.81
CA THR A 18 21.96 6.29 18.15
C THR A 18 22.30 7.48 19.04
N THR A 19 21.56 7.66 20.13
CA THR A 19 21.65 8.87 20.95
C THR A 19 22.52 8.70 22.18
N ARG A 20 23.00 7.49 22.55
CA ARG A 20 23.53 7.29 23.91
C ARG A 20 24.76 6.41 24.17
N LYS A 21 25.31 5.59 23.26
CA LYS A 21 26.40 4.66 23.70
C LYS A 21 27.46 4.18 22.70
N TYR A 22 27.18 4.11 21.39
CA TYR A 22 28.10 3.46 20.44
C TYR A 22 28.59 4.42 19.34
N ASN A 23 29.87 4.31 18.98
CA ASN A 23 30.51 5.13 17.94
C ASN A 23 30.15 4.67 16.51
N ASN A 24 29.69 3.44 16.35
CA ASN A 24 29.21 2.90 15.08
C ASN A 24 28.13 1.84 15.31
N TRP A 25 27.47 1.44 14.23
CA TRP A 25 26.36 0.48 14.26
C TRP A 25 26.80 -0.95 14.52
N GLU A 26 28.00 -1.32 14.09
CA GLU A 26 28.57 -2.65 14.27
C GLU A 26 28.70 -2.98 15.76
N SER A 27 29.27 -2.06 16.54
CA SER A 27 29.37 -2.19 17.99
C SER A 27 28.00 -2.18 18.68
N TYR A 28 27.00 -1.46 18.17
CA TYR A 28 25.66 -1.52 18.74
C TYR A 28 25.00 -2.90 18.51
N PHE A 29 25.18 -3.48 17.32
CA PHE A 29 24.60 -4.79 17.02
C PHE A 29 25.26 -5.92 17.81
N GLU A 30 26.58 -5.85 18.01
CA GLU A 30 27.33 -6.81 18.84
C GLU A 30 26.86 -6.83 20.29
N ASN A 31 26.42 -5.68 20.82
CA ASN A 31 25.99 -5.55 22.21
C ASN A 31 24.46 -5.47 22.37
N PHE A 32 23.68 -5.68 21.30
CA PHE A 32 22.24 -5.45 21.31
C PHE A 32 21.53 -6.29 22.37
N GLU A 33 21.87 -7.57 22.48
CA GLU A 33 21.18 -8.47 23.41
C GLU A 33 21.48 -8.14 24.87
N GLU A 34 22.72 -7.78 25.17
CA GLU A 34 23.14 -7.35 26.50
C GLU A 34 22.42 -6.06 26.91
N ASP A 35 22.38 -5.08 26.00
CA ASP A 35 21.78 -3.78 26.25
C ASP A 35 20.24 -3.81 26.29
N ASN A 36 19.61 -4.87 25.75
CA ASN A 36 18.15 -4.96 25.58
C ASN A 36 17.58 -6.27 26.15
N LEU A 37 18.15 -6.76 27.25
CA LEU A 37 17.78 -8.01 27.93
C LEU A 37 16.27 -8.19 28.16
N GLU A 38 15.56 -7.15 28.59
CA GLU A 38 14.10 -7.22 28.82
C GLU A 38 13.32 -7.47 27.52
N PHE A 39 13.73 -6.83 26.42
CA PHE A 39 13.14 -7.04 25.11
C PHE A 39 13.41 -8.46 24.61
N CYS A 40 14.64 -8.96 24.78
CA CYS A 40 14.99 -10.30 24.35
C CYS A 40 14.22 -11.39 25.11
N LYS A 41 14.04 -11.20 26.42
CA LYS A 41 13.20 -12.09 27.25
C LYS A 41 11.72 -12.06 26.87
N LYS A 42 11.24 -10.93 26.33
CA LYS A 42 9.84 -10.75 25.95
C LYS A 42 9.51 -11.39 24.60
N TYR A 43 10.46 -11.45 23.67
CA TYR A 43 10.25 -11.96 22.31
C TYR A 43 11.18 -13.13 21.90
N PRO A 44 11.41 -14.15 22.76
CA PRO A 44 12.40 -15.20 22.49
C PRO A 44 12.09 -15.95 21.19
N LYS A 45 10.82 -16.30 20.94
CA LYS A 45 10.39 -17.02 19.74
C LYS A 45 10.61 -16.26 18.43
N ASP A 46 10.62 -14.93 18.47
CA ASP A 46 10.90 -14.13 17.28
C ASP A 46 12.41 -13.99 17.05
N LEU A 47 13.20 -14.01 18.12
CA LEU A 47 14.66 -13.98 18.07
C LEU A 47 15.27 -15.32 17.65
N ASP A 48 14.74 -16.43 18.15
CA ASP A 48 15.25 -17.78 17.88
C ASP A 48 15.24 -18.12 16.38
N LYS A 49 14.30 -17.54 15.61
CA LYS A 49 14.22 -17.68 14.14
C LYS A 49 15.46 -17.17 13.39
N PHE A 50 16.21 -16.26 14.00
CA PHE A 50 17.44 -15.69 13.45
C PHE A 50 18.71 -16.31 14.04
N ARG A 51 18.57 -17.02 15.17
CA ARG A 51 19.66 -17.76 15.83
C ARG A 51 19.89 -19.14 15.22
N ASP A 52 18.83 -19.79 14.74
CA ASP A 52 18.91 -21.14 14.17
C ASP A 52 19.35 -21.19 12.68
N ARG A 53 19.46 -20.05 11.99
CA ARG A 53 19.63 -20.01 10.52
C ARG A 53 21.06 -19.77 10.02
N ASP A 54 21.95 -19.18 10.81
CA ASP A 54 23.31 -18.88 10.37
C ASP A 54 24.32 -19.36 11.41
N GLN A 55 25.34 -20.10 10.97
CA GLN A 55 26.48 -20.51 11.80
C GLN A 55 27.40 -19.34 12.20
N ASP A 56 27.10 -18.11 11.77
CA ASP A 56 28.02 -16.95 11.78
C ASP A 56 27.50 -15.66 12.46
N ASP A 57 26.48 -15.70 13.33
CA ASP A 57 25.98 -14.53 14.11
C ASP A 57 25.48 -13.30 13.27
N GLU A 58 25.56 -13.32 11.94
CA GLU A 58 25.16 -12.19 11.07
C GLU A 58 23.65 -12.12 10.79
N GLY A 59 22.91 -13.23 10.85
CA GLY A 59 21.47 -13.27 10.51
C GLY A 59 20.62 -12.34 11.38
N TRP A 60 20.96 -12.24 12.67
CA TRP A 60 20.33 -11.31 13.61
C TRP A 60 20.71 -9.85 13.31
N LYS A 61 21.99 -9.57 13.07
CA LYS A 61 22.48 -8.23 12.71
C LYS A 61 21.82 -7.74 11.42
N HIS A 62 21.69 -8.62 10.43
CA HIS A 62 21.01 -8.35 9.17
C HIS A 62 19.52 -8.05 9.38
N HIS A 63 18.81 -8.82 10.22
CA HIS A 63 17.41 -8.55 10.55
C HIS A 63 17.18 -7.17 11.18
N ILE A 64 18.04 -6.77 12.11
CA ILE A 64 17.97 -5.44 12.73
C ILE A 64 18.25 -4.35 11.69
N ARG A 65 19.31 -4.49 10.88
CA ARG A 65 19.66 -3.56 9.79
C ARG A 65 18.45 -3.39 8.86
N MET A 66 17.86 -4.49 8.42
CA MET A 66 16.67 -4.52 7.55
C MET A 66 15.46 -3.78 8.13
N ILE A 67 15.11 -4.02 9.40
CA ILE A 67 13.97 -3.34 10.05
C ILE A 67 14.21 -1.83 10.16
N LYS A 68 15.43 -1.43 10.53
CA LYS A 68 15.80 -0.03 10.64
C LYS A 68 15.76 0.64 9.26
N VAL A 69 16.40 0.04 8.27
CA VAL A 69 16.41 0.52 6.88
C VAL A 69 14.99 0.67 6.38
N TRP A 70 14.14 -0.34 6.50
CA TRP A 70 12.75 -0.28 6.03
C TRP A 70 11.93 0.88 6.60
N LYS A 71 12.12 1.21 7.88
CA LYS A 71 11.35 2.26 8.54
C LYS A 71 12.00 3.65 8.44
N GLU A 72 13.33 3.74 8.47
CA GLU A 72 14.02 5.02 8.24
C GLU A 72 13.96 5.47 6.78
N ALA A 73 14.06 4.53 5.84
CA ALA A 73 13.88 4.78 4.41
C ALA A 73 12.41 5.02 4.03
N GLY A 74 11.46 4.72 4.92
CA GLY A 74 10.03 4.82 4.65
C GLY A 74 9.57 3.88 3.52
N ILE A 75 10.14 2.68 3.42
CA ILE A 75 9.84 1.68 2.37
C ILE A 75 8.38 1.25 2.43
N THR A 76 7.81 1.15 3.63
CA THR A 76 6.40 0.77 3.80
C THR A 76 5.49 1.81 3.17
N GLU A 77 5.78 3.08 3.39
CA GLU A 77 5.05 4.22 2.85
C GLU A 77 5.28 4.35 1.34
N MET A 78 6.52 4.20 0.86
CA MET A 78 6.84 4.24 -0.58
C MET A 78 6.13 3.13 -1.35
N ASN A 79 6.12 1.90 -0.82
CA ASN A 79 5.41 0.79 -1.45
C ASN A 79 3.89 1.06 -1.48
N ALA A 80 3.32 1.60 -0.41
CA ALA A 80 1.90 1.96 -0.37
C ALA A 80 1.55 3.07 -1.38
N ASP A 81 2.44 4.05 -1.55
CA ASP A 81 2.29 5.12 -2.53
C ASP A 81 2.48 4.61 -3.97
N LEU A 82 3.49 3.77 -4.22
CA LEU A 82 3.70 3.10 -5.50
C LEU A 82 2.49 2.28 -5.91
N ASP A 83 1.95 1.48 -4.99
CA ASP A 83 0.71 0.72 -5.19
C ASP A 83 -0.45 1.64 -5.62
N PHE A 84 -0.61 2.77 -4.94
CA PHE A 84 -1.63 3.75 -5.30
C PHE A 84 -1.38 4.32 -6.70
N LEU A 85 -0.16 4.72 -7.02
CA LEU A 85 0.22 5.28 -8.33
C LEU A 85 -0.01 4.26 -9.45
N PHE A 86 0.39 2.99 -9.26
CA PHE A 86 0.12 1.93 -10.23
C PHE A 86 -1.37 1.73 -10.46
N SER A 87 -2.17 1.68 -9.39
CA SER A 87 -3.63 1.53 -9.50
C SER A 87 -4.26 2.72 -10.24
N LYS A 88 -3.78 3.94 -9.96
CA LYS A 88 -4.29 5.19 -10.52
C LYS A 88 -4.06 5.26 -12.02
N HIS A 89 -2.87 4.86 -12.48
CA HIS A 89 -2.49 5.04 -13.87
C HIS A 89 -2.79 3.83 -14.76
N SER A 90 -3.11 2.65 -14.18
CA SER A 90 -3.52 1.45 -14.91
C SER A 90 -2.59 1.07 -16.08
N PHE A 91 -1.28 1.30 -15.91
CA PHE A 91 -0.35 0.98 -16.99
C PHE A 91 -0.23 -0.55 -17.15
N PRO A 92 -0.21 -1.07 -18.38
CA PRO A 92 0.03 -2.49 -18.65
C PRO A 92 1.53 -2.83 -18.49
N ILE A 93 2.16 -2.35 -17.42
CA ILE A 93 3.58 -2.60 -17.18
C ILE A 93 3.69 -3.99 -16.59
N LYS A 94 4.33 -4.88 -17.33
CA LYS A 94 4.80 -6.13 -16.75
C LYS A 94 5.89 -5.78 -15.73
N LYS A 95 5.65 -6.17 -14.48
CA LYS A 95 6.61 -6.87 -13.61
C LYS A 95 8.01 -6.22 -13.54
N PHE A 96 8.35 -5.51 -12.45
CA PHE A 96 9.69 -4.91 -12.25
C PHE A 96 10.69 -5.85 -11.60
N LYS A 97 11.89 -5.94 -12.17
CA LYS A 97 12.95 -6.83 -11.70
C LYS A 97 13.61 -6.32 -10.40
N ILE A 98 13.34 -6.97 -9.27
CA ILE A 98 14.01 -6.81 -7.98
C ILE A 98 15.00 -7.96 -7.82
N ASN A 99 16.24 -7.67 -7.43
CA ASN A 99 17.28 -8.69 -7.26
C ASN A 99 17.35 -9.09 -5.77
N SER A 100 17.29 -10.37 -5.43
CA SER A 100 17.53 -10.84 -4.06
C SER A 100 18.58 -11.94 -4.01
N ILE A 101 19.02 -12.27 -2.80
CA ILE A 101 19.91 -13.40 -2.49
C ILE A 101 19.38 -14.72 -3.09
N SER A 102 18.06 -14.85 -3.27
CA SER A 102 17.41 -16.04 -3.81
C SER A 102 17.06 -15.96 -5.31
N GLY A 103 17.43 -14.87 -6.01
CA GLY A 103 17.27 -14.74 -7.47
C GLY A 103 16.75 -13.37 -7.94
N ASN A 104 16.17 -13.32 -9.13
CA ASN A 104 15.56 -12.12 -9.68
C ASN A 104 14.03 -12.24 -9.71
N TYR A 105 13.31 -11.16 -9.42
CA TYR A 105 11.87 -11.22 -9.15
C TYR A 105 11.08 -10.05 -9.67
N PHE A 106 9.77 -10.18 -9.74
CA PHE A 106 8.93 -9.19 -10.38
C PHE A 106 7.91 -8.53 -9.42
N TYR A 107 7.83 -7.19 -9.37
CA TYR A 107 6.85 -6.42 -8.59
C TYR A 107 5.67 -5.91 -9.45
N PRO A 108 4.41 -5.89 -8.95
CA PRO A 108 3.97 -6.39 -7.64
C PRO A 108 4.00 -7.93 -7.56
N ASN A 109 4.38 -8.47 -6.40
CA ASN A 109 4.48 -9.92 -6.18
C ASN A 109 3.42 -10.46 -5.19
N LYS A 110 3.29 -11.79 -5.10
CA LYS A 110 2.34 -12.45 -4.18
C LYS A 110 2.59 -12.17 -2.68
N ILE A 111 3.81 -11.86 -2.23
CA ILE A 111 4.02 -11.41 -0.84
C ILE A 111 3.35 -10.07 -0.60
N THR A 112 3.49 -9.14 -1.53
CA THR A 112 2.92 -7.80 -1.38
C THR A 112 1.41 -7.92 -1.13
N MET A 113 0.77 -8.94 -1.73
CA MET A 113 -0.63 -9.30 -1.47
C MET A 113 -0.84 -9.89 -0.08
N VAL A 114 0.03 -10.80 0.38
CA VAL A 114 0.02 -11.31 1.77
C VAL A 114 0.13 -10.16 2.76
N THR A 115 1.09 -9.25 2.58
CA THR A 115 1.28 -8.09 3.47
C THR A 115 0.09 -7.13 3.41
N LYS A 116 -0.52 -6.91 2.23
CA LYS A 116 -1.76 -6.13 2.07
C LYS A 116 -2.92 -6.73 2.85
N ILE A 117 -3.16 -8.03 2.70
CA ILE A 117 -4.22 -8.77 3.41
C ILE A 117 -3.93 -8.83 4.90
N LEU A 118 -2.69 -9.01 5.33
CA LEU A 118 -2.32 -8.95 6.74
C LEU A 118 -2.56 -7.55 7.31
N ARG A 119 -2.21 -6.47 6.61
CA ARG A 119 -2.40 -5.10 7.10
C ARG A 119 -3.87 -4.70 7.15
N THR A 120 -4.59 -4.86 6.04
CA THR A 120 -5.99 -4.46 5.94
C THR A 120 -6.93 -5.45 6.61
N GLY A 121 -6.63 -6.74 6.52
CA GLY A 121 -7.43 -7.79 7.16
C GLY A 121 -7.34 -7.73 8.67
N ASN A 122 -6.17 -7.44 9.25
CA ASN A 122 -6.07 -7.20 10.70
C ASN A 122 -6.95 -6.02 11.14
N ASP A 123 -7.06 -4.97 10.34
CA ASP A 123 -7.93 -3.83 10.69
C ASP A 123 -9.41 -4.22 10.72
N LEU A 124 -9.88 -4.98 9.71
CA LEU A 124 -11.25 -5.49 9.72
C LEU A 124 -11.50 -6.44 10.89
N ILE A 125 -10.63 -7.44 11.05
CA ILE A 125 -10.83 -8.56 11.99
C ILE A 125 -10.63 -8.13 13.44
N GLN A 126 -9.67 -7.27 13.73
CA GLN A 126 -9.34 -6.91 15.12
C GLN A 126 -10.03 -5.63 15.60
N ASN A 127 -10.41 -4.72 14.69
CA ASN A 127 -10.97 -3.42 15.07
C ASN A 127 -12.41 -3.26 14.56
N VAL A 128 -12.60 -3.20 13.24
CA VAL A 128 -13.89 -2.76 12.66
C VAL A 128 -15.02 -3.76 12.93
N PHE A 129 -14.80 -5.04 12.63
CA PHE A 129 -15.85 -6.06 12.75
C PHE A 129 -16.24 -6.37 14.21
N PRO A 130 -15.30 -6.49 15.16
CA PRO A 130 -15.66 -6.62 16.58
C PRO A 130 -16.47 -5.43 17.11
N GLU A 131 -16.14 -4.20 16.70
CA GLU A 131 -16.92 -3.02 17.07
C GLU A 131 -18.37 -3.09 16.51
N ILE A 132 -18.53 -3.57 15.28
CA ILE A 132 -19.85 -3.81 14.68
C ILE A 132 -20.61 -4.90 15.44
N LEU A 133 -19.97 -6.02 15.78
CA LEU A 133 -20.60 -7.10 16.56
C LEU A 133 -21.12 -6.60 17.92
N ASN A 134 -20.38 -5.69 18.55
CA ASN A 134 -20.79 -5.10 19.83
C ASN A 134 -21.90 -4.05 19.68
N ASN A 135 -22.08 -3.50 18.48
CA ASN A 135 -23.05 -2.45 18.19
C ASN A 135 -23.95 -2.81 16.99
N LEU A 136 -24.40 -4.06 16.89
CA LEU A 136 -25.23 -4.49 15.76
C LEU A 136 -26.48 -3.62 15.63
N ASN A 137 -26.66 -3.02 14.45
CA ASN A 137 -27.88 -2.27 14.17
C ASN A 137 -29.06 -3.24 14.06
N SER A 138 -30.24 -2.74 14.42
CA SER A 138 -31.47 -3.51 14.35
C SER A 138 -32.62 -2.59 13.97
N THR A 139 -33.51 -3.12 13.16
CA THR A 139 -34.84 -2.55 12.93
C THR A 139 -35.85 -3.24 13.84
N HIS A 140 -37.03 -2.66 13.98
CA HIS A 140 -38.11 -3.20 14.79
C HIS A 140 -39.28 -3.56 13.89
N ALA A 141 -39.77 -4.79 14.00
CA ALA A 141 -41.06 -5.18 13.46
C ALA A 141 -42.03 -5.42 14.61
N ILE A 142 -43.26 -4.95 14.43
CA ILE A 142 -44.35 -5.28 15.35
C ILE A 142 -44.93 -6.61 14.87
N THR A 143 -44.83 -7.64 15.70
CA THR A 143 -45.44 -8.94 15.46
C THR A 143 -46.59 -9.15 16.42
N SER A 144 -47.67 -9.77 15.91
CA SER A 144 -48.80 -10.19 16.73
C SER A 144 -48.74 -11.70 16.93
N SER A 145 -48.91 -12.16 18.16
CA SER A 145 -48.95 -13.59 18.50
C SER A 145 -50.10 -13.90 19.44
N GLU A 146 -50.65 -15.11 19.26
CA GLU A 146 -51.68 -15.66 20.12
C GLU A 146 -51.03 -16.40 21.29
N THR A 147 -51.38 -16.01 22.52
CA THR A 147 -50.80 -16.57 23.75
C THR A 147 -51.90 -16.93 24.73
N GLN A 148 -51.72 -17.97 25.55
CA GLN A 148 -52.64 -18.25 26.67
C GLN A 148 -52.37 -17.37 27.89
N SER A 149 -51.22 -16.66 27.91
CA SER A 149 -50.81 -15.78 29.01
C SER A 149 -51.05 -14.31 28.65
N TYR A 150 -51.50 -13.51 29.62
CA TYR A 150 -51.85 -12.09 29.47
C TYR A 150 -50.64 -11.13 29.57
N SER A 151 -49.49 -11.48 29.01
CA SER A 151 -48.27 -10.67 29.11
C SER A 151 -48.06 -9.73 27.91
N GLY A 152 -47.63 -8.49 28.16
CA GLY A 152 -47.26 -7.52 27.13
C GLY A 152 -48.41 -6.58 26.71
N ASN A 153 -48.31 -5.98 25.52
CA ASN A 153 -49.36 -5.11 24.99
C ASN A 153 -50.43 -5.97 24.29
N ILE A 154 -51.56 -6.16 24.96
CA ILE A 154 -52.70 -6.93 24.44
C ILE A 154 -53.49 -6.06 23.45
N ASP A 155 -53.70 -6.59 22.25
CA ASP A 155 -54.67 -6.06 21.31
C ASP A 155 -56.06 -6.60 21.67
N TRP A 156 -56.79 -5.83 22.49
CA TRP A 156 -58.12 -6.23 22.95
C TRP A 156 -59.12 -6.40 21.81
N ALA A 157 -59.01 -5.61 20.74
CA ALA A 157 -59.94 -5.69 19.62
C ALA A 157 -59.80 -7.04 18.90
N ASN A 158 -58.56 -7.46 18.61
CA ASN A 158 -58.29 -8.75 17.97
C ASN A 158 -58.47 -9.92 18.95
N THR A 159 -58.14 -9.75 20.23
CA THR A 159 -58.38 -10.75 21.28
C THR A 159 -59.87 -11.06 21.41
N ILE A 160 -60.73 -10.05 21.50
CA ILE A 160 -62.19 -10.26 21.61
C ILE A 160 -62.72 -10.94 20.35
N ARG A 161 -62.38 -10.43 19.15
CA ARG A 161 -62.84 -11.05 17.88
C ARG A 161 -62.42 -12.51 17.78
N TYR A 162 -61.17 -12.82 18.11
CA TYR A 162 -60.66 -14.19 18.06
C TYR A 162 -61.44 -15.14 18.97
N ASN A 163 -61.63 -14.78 20.24
CA ASN A 163 -62.32 -15.64 21.20
C ASN A 163 -63.82 -15.77 20.88
N VAL A 164 -64.48 -14.68 20.50
CA VAL A 164 -65.88 -14.70 20.07
C VAL A 164 -66.06 -15.59 18.84
N SER A 165 -65.15 -15.52 17.86
CA SER A 165 -65.20 -16.39 16.67
C SER A 165 -65.08 -17.89 17.00
N LYS A 166 -64.53 -18.22 18.16
CA LYS A 166 -64.41 -19.60 18.69
C LYS A 166 -65.52 -19.96 19.68
N GLY A 167 -66.54 -19.13 19.82
CA GLY A 167 -67.67 -19.36 20.73
C GLY A 167 -67.34 -19.18 22.22
N MET A 168 -66.22 -18.52 22.54
CA MET A 168 -65.80 -18.28 23.92
C MET A 168 -66.39 -16.96 24.43
N VAL A 169 -66.96 -16.98 25.65
CA VAL A 169 -67.52 -15.80 26.33
C VAL A 169 -66.46 -15.05 27.14
N VAL A 170 -65.41 -15.76 27.56
CA VAL A 170 -64.27 -15.21 28.31
C VAL A 170 -63.00 -15.43 27.48
N PRO A 171 -62.14 -14.41 27.30
CA PRO A 171 -60.90 -14.58 26.55
C PRO A 171 -59.97 -15.60 27.23
N THR A 172 -59.66 -16.68 26.52
CA THR A 172 -58.68 -17.70 26.95
C THR A 172 -57.39 -17.63 26.12
N THR A 173 -57.43 -16.95 24.98
CA THR A 173 -56.27 -16.67 24.12
C THR A 173 -56.15 -15.17 23.89
N PHE A 174 -54.99 -14.58 24.15
CA PHE A 174 -54.72 -13.17 24.01
C PHE A 174 -53.91 -12.93 22.74
N VAL A 175 -54.34 -11.96 21.92
CA VAL A 175 -53.54 -11.46 20.80
C VAL A 175 -52.64 -10.38 21.36
N THR A 176 -51.35 -10.67 21.45
CA THR A 176 -50.34 -9.75 22.03
C THR A 176 -49.46 -9.20 20.93
N THR A 177 -49.10 -7.93 21.04
CA THR A 177 -48.13 -7.28 20.14
C THR A 177 -46.77 -7.22 20.82
N SER A 178 -45.73 -7.64 20.09
CA SER A 178 -44.35 -7.60 20.57
C SER A 178 -43.45 -6.92 19.55
N HIS A 179 -42.44 -6.21 20.04
CA HIS A 179 -41.42 -5.61 19.18
C HIS A 179 -40.30 -6.62 18.96
N GLN A 180 -40.26 -7.24 17.80
CA GLN A 180 -39.17 -8.13 17.42
C GLN A 180 -38.03 -7.31 16.82
N LYS A 181 -36.83 -7.47 17.38
CA LYS A 181 -35.60 -6.90 16.80
C LYS A 181 -35.21 -7.73 15.58
N ILE A 182 -35.08 -7.07 14.43
CA ILE A 182 -34.58 -7.65 13.19
C ILE A 182 -33.17 -7.13 12.95
N PHE A 183 -32.20 -8.01 13.04
CA PHE A 183 -30.78 -7.70 12.82
C PHE A 183 -30.36 -7.88 11.36
N GLU A 184 -31.24 -8.40 10.49
CA GLU A 184 -30.97 -8.57 9.06
C GLU A 184 -31.07 -7.22 8.30
N THR A 185 -30.23 -6.26 8.69
CA THR A 185 -30.19 -4.91 8.11
C THR A 185 -29.10 -4.80 7.04
N PRO A 186 -29.22 -3.89 6.05
CA PRO A 186 -28.25 -3.75 4.97
C PRO A 186 -26.79 -3.62 5.44
N GLU A 187 -26.55 -2.84 6.49
CA GLU A 187 -25.22 -2.61 7.06
C GLU A 187 -24.62 -3.84 7.74
N ASN A 188 -25.44 -4.68 8.41
CA ASN A 188 -24.99 -5.96 8.95
C ASN A 188 -24.67 -6.95 7.82
N LYS A 189 -25.50 -6.97 6.77
CA LYS A 189 -25.23 -7.78 5.58
C LYS A 189 -23.91 -7.40 4.93
N LEU A 190 -23.65 -6.10 4.79
CA LEU A 190 -22.42 -5.58 4.20
C LEU A 190 -21.18 -5.95 5.01
N ALA A 191 -21.26 -5.85 6.34
CA ALA A 191 -20.18 -6.24 7.25
C ALA A 191 -19.82 -7.72 7.09
N ILE A 192 -20.82 -8.59 7.16
CA ILE A 192 -20.65 -10.05 7.05
C ILE A 192 -20.10 -10.42 5.67
N LEU A 193 -20.66 -9.85 4.60
CA LEU A 193 -20.19 -10.11 3.24
C LEU A 193 -18.74 -9.65 3.03
N SER A 194 -18.36 -8.51 3.61
CA SER A 194 -16.97 -8.03 3.58
C SER A 194 -15.99 -8.99 4.26
N MET A 195 -16.39 -9.56 5.41
CA MET A 195 -15.61 -10.56 6.13
C MET A 195 -15.49 -11.88 5.36
N ILE A 196 -16.56 -12.33 4.70
CA ILE A 196 -16.56 -13.51 3.82
C ILE A 196 -15.55 -13.34 2.68
N ILE A 197 -15.57 -12.18 2.01
CA ILE A 197 -14.66 -11.89 0.90
C ILE A 197 -13.20 -11.90 1.38
N LEU A 198 -12.91 -11.24 2.50
CA LEU A 198 -11.57 -11.25 3.08
C LEU A 198 -11.10 -12.67 3.40
N LYS A 199 -11.93 -13.46 4.08
CA LYS A 199 -11.63 -14.86 4.43
C LYS A 199 -11.34 -15.71 3.19
N LYS A 200 -12.14 -15.55 2.14
CA LYS A 200 -11.94 -16.23 0.86
C LYS A 200 -10.60 -15.87 0.22
N ASP A 201 -10.23 -14.60 0.23
CA ASP A 201 -8.95 -14.15 -0.30
C ASP A 201 -7.78 -14.68 0.54
N ILE A 202 -7.91 -14.73 1.87
CA ILE A 202 -6.94 -15.39 2.76
C ILE A 202 -6.80 -16.88 2.42
N LEU A 203 -7.91 -17.61 2.26
CA LEU A 203 -7.90 -19.03 1.91
C LEU A 203 -7.22 -19.30 0.56
N LYS A 204 -7.46 -18.44 -0.44
CA LYS A 204 -6.75 -18.54 -1.73
C LYS A 204 -5.24 -18.44 -1.56
N LEU A 205 -4.76 -17.52 -0.72
CA LEU A 205 -3.33 -17.39 -0.44
C LEU A 205 -2.78 -18.61 0.33
N LEU A 206 -3.55 -19.17 1.25
CA LEU A 206 -3.13 -20.34 2.05
C LEU A 206 -3.04 -21.63 1.21
N VAL A 207 -3.89 -21.77 0.19
CA VAL A 207 -3.95 -22.95 -0.69
C VAL A 207 -2.98 -22.86 -1.87
N ASP A 208 -2.45 -21.67 -2.18
CA ASP A 208 -1.44 -21.49 -3.22
C ASP A 208 -0.12 -22.18 -2.82
N SER A 209 0.19 -23.29 -3.47
CA SER A 209 1.34 -24.15 -3.14
C SER A 209 2.69 -23.46 -3.34
N ASP A 210 2.79 -22.55 -4.31
CA ASP A 210 4.03 -21.84 -4.61
C ASP A 210 4.24 -20.68 -3.64
N LEU A 211 3.17 -20.04 -3.20
CA LEU A 211 3.23 -19.04 -2.14
C LEU A 211 3.55 -19.70 -0.80
N LYS A 212 2.82 -20.78 -0.45
CA LYS A 212 2.96 -21.50 0.81
C LYS A 212 4.43 -21.86 1.07
N LYS A 213 5.08 -22.59 0.16
CA LYS A 213 6.50 -22.97 0.30
C LYS A 213 7.44 -21.80 0.58
N LYS A 214 7.11 -20.60 0.10
CA LYS A 214 7.97 -19.42 0.22
C LYS A 214 7.66 -18.57 1.46
N ILE A 215 6.49 -18.72 2.06
CA ILE A 215 6.11 -18.03 3.31
C ILE A 215 6.05 -18.96 4.52
N GLU A 216 6.13 -20.28 4.34
CA GLU A 216 6.07 -21.32 5.37
C GLU A 216 7.12 -21.10 6.45
N ASP A 217 8.31 -20.68 6.03
CA ASP A 217 9.45 -20.32 6.88
C ASP A 217 9.40 -18.88 7.44
N SER A 218 8.33 -18.14 7.15
CA SER A 218 8.15 -16.76 7.62
C SER A 218 7.01 -16.65 8.63
N SER A 219 7.00 -15.59 9.46
CA SER A 219 5.86 -15.30 10.33
C SER A 219 4.57 -14.99 9.57
N MET A 220 4.63 -14.75 8.25
CA MET A 220 3.47 -14.41 7.44
C MET A 220 2.51 -15.58 7.28
N HIS A 221 2.99 -16.83 7.17
CA HIS A 221 2.11 -17.99 7.06
C HIS A 221 1.33 -18.23 8.35
N SER A 222 2.02 -18.14 9.51
CA SER A 222 1.35 -18.19 10.81
C SER A 222 0.35 -17.05 10.99
N GLN A 223 0.70 -15.83 10.58
CA GLN A 223 -0.21 -14.68 10.67
C GLN A 223 -1.43 -14.83 9.77
N LEU A 224 -1.29 -15.39 8.56
CA LEU A 224 -2.43 -15.68 7.68
C LEU A 224 -3.33 -16.77 8.27
N ASN A 225 -2.75 -17.82 8.84
CA ASN A 225 -3.52 -18.87 9.52
C ASN A 225 -4.26 -18.31 10.74
N GLU A 226 -3.60 -17.49 11.56
CA GLU A 226 -4.24 -16.77 12.67
C GLU A 226 -5.37 -15.88 12.17
N LEU A 227 -5.14 -15.10 11.12
CA LEU A 227 -6.14 -14.22 10.53
C LEU A 227 -7.35 -15.00 10.01
N ASN A 228 -7.11 -16.13 9.33
CA ASN A 228 -8.16 -17.04 8.87
C ASN A 228 -8.96 -17.60 10.06
N PHE A 229 -8.27 -18.06 11.11
CA PHE A 229 -8.89 -18.58 12.33
C PHE A 229 -9.76 -17.52 13.02
N TYR A 230 -9.28 -16.29 13.16
CA TYR A 230 -10.07 -15.20 13.73
C TYR A 230 -11.27 -14.82 12.87
N ALA A 231 -11.10 -14.78 11.54
CA ALA A 231 -12.22 -14.53 10.63
C ALA A 231 -13.31 -15.60 10.75
N GLU A 232 -12.91 -16.87 10.82
CA GLU A 232 -13.81 -18.01 11.04
C GLU A 232 -14.57 -17.88 12.36
N ASN A 233 -13.88 -17.58 13.46
CA ASN A 233 -14.51 -17.44 14.78
C ASN A 233 -15.50 -16.28 14.82
N LEU A 234 -15.17 -15.15 14.19
CA LEU A 234 -16.07 -14.00 14.13
C LEU A 234 -17.30 -14.27 13.26
N LEU A 235 -17.15 -14.98 12.13
CA LEU A 235 -18.27 -15.36 11.27
C LEU A 235 -19.20 -16.38 11.94
N ASN A 236 -18.67 -17.21 12.83
CA ASN A 236 -19.44 -18.18 13.62
C ASN A 236 -20.01 -17.58 14.94
N ASP A 237 -19.94 -16.26 15.12
CA ASP A 237 -20.50 -15.62 16.32
C ASP A 237 -22.04 -15.81 16.37
N PRO A 238 -22.60 -16.34 17.48
CA PRO A 238 -24.03 -16.62 17.60
C PRO A 238 -24.95 -15.42 17.31
N ARG A 239 -24.46 -14.19 17.52
CA ARG A 239 -25.23 -12.95 17.28
C ARG A 239 -25.52 -12.70 15.81
N ILE A 240 -24.67 -13.20 14.91
CA ILE A 240 -24.81 -13.00 13.46
C ILE A 240 -25.08 -14.29 12.68
N GLN A 241 -25.08 -15.45 13.35
CA GLN A 241 -25.18 -16.76 12.69
C GLN A 241 -26.38 -16.90 11.75
N SER A 242 -27.54 -16.35 12.12
CA SER A 242 -28.74 -16.37 11.28
C SER A 242 -28.56 -15.56 10.00
N ILE A 243 -27.93 -14.39 10.10
CA ILE A 243 -27.64 -13.51 8.96
C ILE A 243 -26.54 -14.14 8.09
N TYR A 244 -25.51 -14.71 8.71
CA TYR A 244 -24.41 -15.37 8.03
C TYR A 244 -24.90 -16.53 7.14
N LYS A 245 -25.71 -17.44 7.67
CA LYS A 245 -26.32 -18.55 6.90
C LYS A 245 -27.14 -18.07 5.70
N ASN A 246 -27.82 -16.94 5.83
CA ASN A 246 -28.59 -16.35 4.73
C ASN A 246 -27.71 -15.74 3.64
N ILE A 247 -26.46 -15.40 3.96
CA ILE A 247 -25.57 -14.61 3.09
C ILE A 247 -24.40 -15.43 2.55
N GLU A 248 -24.04 -16.57 3.16
CA GLU A 248 -22.91 -17.40 2.69
C GLU A 248 -23.06 -17.81 1.22
N LYS A 249 -24.30 -17.99 0.74
CA LYS A 249 -24.59 -18.27 -0.68
C LYS A 249 -24.10 -17.19 -1.65
N TYR A 250 -23.78 -15.99 -1.14
CA TYR A 250 -23.22 -14.87 -1.89
C TYR A 250 -21.69 -14.78 -1.80
N GLU A 251 -21.00 -15.80 -1.27
CA GLU A 251 -19.53 -15.88 -1.21
C GLU A 251 -18.85 -15.78 -2.60
N SER A 252 -19.58 -16.06 -3.67
CA SER A 252 -19.11 -15.88 -5.04
C SER A 252 -19.08 -14.41 -5.51
N ILE A 253 -19.70 -13.48 -4.77
CA ILE A 253 -19.76 -12.06 -5.12
C ILE A 253 -18.44 -11.37 -4.79
N ALA A 254 -17.75 -10.87 -5.82
CA ALA A 254 -16.62 -9.96 -5.64
C ALA A 254 -17.10 -8.54 -5.26
N MET A 255 -16.30 -7.78 -4.51
CA MET A 255 -16.66 -6.41 -4.10
C MET A 255 -16.94 -5.47 -5.28
N GLU A 256 -16.37 -5.75 -6.45
CA GLU A 256 -16.55 -4.94 -7.65
C GLU A 256 -17.90 -5.14 -8.34
N LYS A 257 -18.64 -6.21 -8.01
CA LYS A 257 -19.92 -6.53 -8.63
C LYS A 257 -21.00 -5.53 -8.22
N THR A 258 -21.90 -5.25 -9.15
CA THR A 258 -23.02 -4.30 -8.99
C THR A 258 -23.81 -4.53 -7.71
N ASN A 259 -24.07 -5.78 -7.33
CA ASN A 259 -24.84 -6.09 -6.12
C ASN A 259 -24.13 -5.65 -4.83
N PHE A 260 -22.80 -5.80 -4.74
CA PHE A 260 -22.03 -5.34 -3.59
C PHE A 260 -21.98 -3.82 -3.55
N LYS A 261 -21.72 -3.17 -4.68
CA LYS A 261 -21.73 -1.70 -4.80
C LYS A 261 -23.08 -1.08 -4.46
N ASN A 262 -24.17 -1.69 -4.91
CA ASN A 262 -25.53 -1.25 -4.57
C ASN A 262 -25.80 -1.35 -3.06
N LEU A 263 -25.33 -2.42 -2.41
CA LEU A 263 -25.42 -2.57 -0.96
C LEU A 263 -24.59 -1.52 -0.23
N GLN A 264 -23.38 -1.23 -0.72
CA GLN A 264 -22.52 -0.17 -0.19
C GLN A 264 -23.18 1.22 -0.29
N ILE A 265 -23.76 1.55 -1.45
CA ILE A 265 -24.50 2.81 -1.68
C ILE A 265 -25.69 2.91 -0.74
N LEU A 266 -26.47 1.84 -0.59
CA LEU A 266 -27.62 1.80 0.31
C LEU A 266 -27.20 2.05 1.77
N VAL A 267 -26.10 1.44 2.22
CA VAL A 267 -25.58 1.66 3.59
C VAL A 267 -25.10 3.10 3.77
N GLN A 268 -24.42 3.68 2.78
CA GLN A 268 -24.03 5.09 2.82
C GLN A 268 -25.25 6.01 2.95
N GLN A 269 -26.30 5.78 2.15
CA GLN A 269 -27.55 6.55 2.23
C GLN A 269 -28.19 6.47 3.63
N ARG A 270 -28.23 5.28 4.23
CA ARG A 270 -28.77 5.08 5.59
C ARG A 270 -27.96 5.81 6.67
N ILE A 271 -26.63 5.89 6.50
CA ILE A 271 -25.74 6.69 7.36
C ILE A 271 -26.07 8.18 7.20
N ASP A 272 -26.13 8.67 5.96
CA ASP A 272 -26.39 10.09 5.64
C ASP A 272 -27.76 10.54 6.15
N ASN A 273 -28.77 9.68 6.02
CA ASN A 273 -30.13 9.89 6.51
C ASN A 273 -30.30 9.70 8.03
N ARG A 274 -29.23 9.30 8.75
CA ARG A 274 -29.26 8.99 10.20
C ARG A 274 -30.26 7.89 10.57
N GLU A 275 -30.45 6.91 9.70
CA GLU A 275 -31.33 5.75 9.92
C GLU A 275 -30.63 4.65 10.77
N ILE A 276 -29.34 4.80 11.01
CA ILE A 276 -28.53 3.90 11.84
C ILE A 276 -28.43 4.47 13.26
N LYS A 277 -28.53 3.60 14.27
CA LYS A 277 -28.40 4.00 15.67
C LYS A 277 -27.07 4.72 15.92
N HIS A 278 -27.11 5.79 16.71
CA HIS A 278 -25.96 6.66 16.98
C HIS A 278 -24.72 5.89 17.49
N ASN A 279 -24.91 4.88 18.34
CA ASN A 279 -23.82 4.06 18.88
C ASN A 279 -23.19 3.12 17.84
N SER A 280 -23.88 2.83 16.75
CA SER A 280 -23.39 1.95 15.68
C SER A 280 -22.82 2.70 14.47
N LEU A 281 -23.19 3.98 14.32
CA LEU A 281 -22.86 4.82 13.16
C LEU A 281 -21.36 4.79 12.82
N LYS A 282 -20.52 5.08 13.82
CA LYS A 282 -19.05 5.16 13.66
C LYS A 282 -18.43 3.84 13.16
N SER A 283 -18.97 2.71 13.62
CA SER A 283 -18.45 1.39 13.26
C SER A 283 -18.76 1.06 11.79
N TYR A 284 -19.93 1.45 11.28
CA TYR A 284 -20.27 1.28 9.87
C TYR A 284 -19.60 2.31 8.95
N GLU A 285 -19.36 3.54 9.39
CA GLU A 285 -18.50 4.48 8.67
C GLU A 285 -17.08 3.91 8.52
N SER A 286 -16.56 3.31 9.59
CA SER A 286 -15.25 2.65 9.57
C SER A 286 -15.23 1.45 8.60
N LEU A 287 -16.32 0.69 8.51
CA LEU A 287 -16.48 -0.35 7.49
C LEU A 287 -16.45 0.21 6.07
N LEU A 288 -17.19 1.29 5.78
CA LEU A 288 -17.18 1.88 4.44
C LEU A 288 -15.79 2.41 4.05
N LYS A 289 -15.07 3.01 5.01
CA LYS A 289 -13.68 3.42 4.82
C LYS A 289 -12.77 2.22 4.56
N TRP A 290 -12.95 1.14 5.31
CA TRP A 290 -12.21 -0.10 5.11
C TRP A 290 -12.47 -0.69 3.73
N ILE A 291 -13.74 -0.80 3.30
CA ILE A 291 -14.12 -1.30 1.97
C ILE A 291 -13.46 -0.48 0.86
N LYS A 292 -13.49 0.85 0.98
CA LYS A 292 -12.81 1.74 0.03
C LYS A 292 -11.31 1.46 -0.02
N SER A 293 -10.65 1.36 1.14
CA SER A 293 -9.23 1.05 1.22
C SER A 293 -8.88 -0.33 0.66
N TYR A 294 -9.72 -1.34 0.89
CA TYR A 294 -9.49 -2.71 0.44
C TYR A 294 -9.73 -2.86 -1.07
N SER A 295 -10.81 -2.26 -1.59
CA SER A 295 -11.14 -2.30 -3.03
C SER A 295 -10.12 -1.57 -3.90
N GLN A 296 -9.54 -0.47 -3.42
CA GLN A 296 -8.48 0.27 -4.13
C GLN A 296 -7.16 -0.52 -4.27
N GLN A 297 -7.00 -1.65 -3.58
CA GLN A 297 -5.77 -2.44 -3.59
C GLN A 297 -5.70 -3.50 -4.71
N ASN A 298 -6.70 -3.58 -5.59
CA ASN A 298 -6.76 -4.48 -6.76
C ASN A 298 -6.42 -5.95 -6.48
N ILE A 299 -6.73 -6.43 -5.27
CA ILE A 299 -6.35 -7.77 -4.77
C ILE A 299 -6.81 -8.88 -5.73
N HIS A 300 -8.04 -8.77 -6.28
CA HIS A 300 -8.61 -9.78 -7.17
C HIS A 300 -7.95 -9.86 -8.56
N SER A 301 -7.48 -8.73 -9.11
CA SER A 301 -6.76 -8.71 -10.41
C SER A 301 -5.41 -9.41 -10.32
N ILE A 302 -4.76 -9.33 -9.16
CA ILE A 302 -3.43 -9.90 -8.93
C ILE A 302 -3.52 -11.38 -8.53
N LEU A 303 -4.61 -11.80 -7.84
CA LEU A 303 -4.88 -13.22 -7.51
C LEU A 303 -5.12 -14.12 -8.74
N GLY A 304 -5.34 -13.52 -9.92
CA GLY A 304 -5.42 -14.23 -11.20
C GLY A 304 -4.08 -14.50 -11.88
N ASP A 305 -2.98 -13.88 -11.40
CA ASP A 305 -1.64 -14.04 -11.97
C ASP A 305 -0.94 -15.29 -11.38
N LYS A 306 -0.78 -16.31 -12.22
CA LYS A 306 -0.21 -17.61 -11.83
C LYS A 306 1.32 -17.59 -11.65
N GLU A 307 2.00 -16.52 -12.05
CA GLU A 307 3.47 -16.48 -12.16
C GLU A 307 4.17 -15.69 -11.03
N GLY A 308 3.46 -15.25 -10.00
CA GLY A 308 4.05 -14.41 -8.94
C GLY A 308 5.03 -15.16 -8.01
N VAL A 309 6.23 -14.60 -7.79
CA VAL A 309 7.29 -15.15 -6.94
C VAL A 309 7.61 -14.24 -5.74
N THR A 310 7.73 -14.81 -4.54
CA THR A 310 8.09 -14.19 -3.25
C THR A 310 9.54 -13.67 -3.22
N VAL A 311 9.74 -12.43 -2.76
CA VAL A 311 11.02 -11.69 -2.65
C VAL A 311 11.33 -11.28 -1.21
N GLN A 312 12.46 -11.74 -0.67
CA GLN A 312 13.14 -11.00 0.41
C GLN A 312 13.85 -9.80 -0.22
N ILE A 313 13.54 -8.59 0.24
CA ILE A 313 14.12 -7.35 -0.32
C ILE A 313 15.48 -7.14 0.35
N ASP A 314 16.58 -7.22 -0.40
CA ASP A 314 17.92 -6.83 0.06
C ASP A 314 18.10 -5.29 0.10
N GLU A 315 19.07 -4.78 0.88
CA GLU A 315 19.42 -3.36 0.98
C GLU A 315 19.70 -2.73 -0.40
N SER A 316 20.28 -3.49 -1.33
CA SER A 316 20.49 -3.07 -2.73
C SER A 316 19.20 -2.74 -3.51
N ASN A 317 18.03 -3.21 -3.06
CA ASN A 317 16.75 -2.93 -3.70
C ASN A 317 16.02 -1.72 -3.13
N VAL A 318 16.50 -1.17 -2.03
CA VAL A 318 15.92 0.03 -1.40
C VAL A 318 16.05 1.22 -2.34
N ASP A 319 17.19 1.33 -3.03
CA ASP A 319 17.42 2.33 -4.07
C ASP A 319 16.47 2.13 -5.26
N ILE A 320 16.26 0.89 -5.72
CA ILE A 320 15.30 0.60 -6.79
C ILE A 320 13.90 1.07 -6.36
N ILE A 321 13.37 0.62 -5.22
CA ILE A 321 12.03 1.04 -4.75
C ILE A 321 11.92 2.57 -4.66
N TYR A 322 12.99 3.22 -4.22
CA TYR A 322 13.06 4.67 -4.12
C TYR A 322 13.03 5.35 -5.49
N GLU A 323 13.89 4.96 -6.44
CA GLU A 323 13.90 5.42 -7.83
C GLU A 323 12.51 5.30 -8.48
N TRP A 324 11.89 4.14 -8.30
CA TRP A 324 10.56 3.84 -8.82
C TRP A 324 9.49 4.73 -8.19
N TRP A 325 9.54 4.94 -6.88
CA TRP A 325 8.62 5.83 -6.19
C TRP A 325 8.76 7.27 -6.68
N ILE A 326 9.99 7.74 -6.90
CA ILE A 326 10.26 9.06 -7.47
C ILE A 326 9.68 9.20 -8.88
N ILE A 327 9.94 8.25 -9.79
CA ILE A 327 9.50 8.40 -11.19
C ILE A 327 7.99 8.37 -11.33
N PHE A 328 7.29 7.50 -10.59
CA PHE A 328 5.83 7.50 -10.64
C PHE A 328 5.22 8.73 -9.98
N SER A 329 5.87 9.28 -8.94
CA SER A 329 5.44 10.55 -8.36
C SER A 329 5.64 11.71 -9.35
N LEU A 330 6.73 11.71 -10.12
CA LEU A 330 6.95 12.69 -11.19
C LEU A 330 5.92 12.54 -12.30
N ILE A 331 5.63 11.31 -12.73
CA ILE A 331 4.59 11.02 -13.72
C ILE A 331 3.24 11.60 -13.28
N ASP A 332 2.86 11.45 -12.02
CA ASP A 332 1.62 12.03 -11.49
C ASP A 332 1.60 13.56 -11.61
N VAL A 333 2.71 14.22 -11.30
CA VAL A 333 2.87 15.68 -11.39
C VAL A 333 2.83 16.16 -12.82
N LEU A 334 3.47 15.44 -13.76
CA LEU A 334 3.43 15.76 -15.19
C LEU A 334 1.99 15.67 -15.72
N GLN A 335 1.24 14.63 -15.34
CA GLN A 335 -0.17 14.48 -15.72
C GLN A 335 -1.07 15.57 -15.15
N LYS A 336 -0.90 15.93 -13.87
CA LYS A 336 -1.61 17.07 -13.24
C LYS A 336 -1.42 18.36 -14.05
N ASN A 337 -0.27 18.51 -14.68
CA ASN A 337 0.08 19.66 -15.52
C ASN A 337 -0.15 19.43 -17.03
N LYS A 338 -1.12 18.58 -17.39
CA LYS A 338 -1.60 18.38 -18.77
C LYS A 338 -0.54 17.82 -19.74
N ILE A 339 0.44 17.07 -19.22
CA ILE A 339 1.32 16.25 -20.05
C ILE A 339 0.69 14.88 -20.14
N LYS A 340 0.42 14.43 -21.37
CA LYS A 340 -0.20 13.15 -21.61
C LYS A 340 0.89 12.09 -21.69
N ILE A 341 0.60 10.92 -21.15
CA ILE A 341 1.45 9.74 -21.30
C ILE A 341 0.83 8.95 -22.44
N GLU A 342 1.55 8.81 -23.54
CA GLU A 342 1.06 8.10 -24.72
C GLU A 342 1.20 6.59 -24.53
N LYS A 343 2.39 6.15 -24.09
CA LYS A 343 2.67 4.74 -23.85
C LYS A 343 3.88 4.54 -22.93
N PRO A 344 3.93 3.44 -22.15
CA PRO A 344 5.18 2.95 -21.58
C PRO A 344 6.07 2.41 -22.70
N ASN A 345 7.37 2.68 -22.60
CA ASN A 345 8.40 2.12 -23.47
C ASN A 345 8.94 0.86 -22.79
N LEU A 346 8.84 -0.30 -23.44
CA LEU A 346 9.32 -1.59 -22.92
C LEU A 346 10.44 -2.13 -23.80
N ASP A 347 11.40 -2.84 -23.22
CA ASP A 347 12.41 -3.57 -23.97
C ASP A 347 11.84 -4.90 -24.56
N THR A 348 12.71 -5.69 -25.20
CA THR A 348 12.33 -6.98 -25.80
C THR A 348 11.92 -8.03 -24.77
N LYS A 349 12.27 -7.86 -23.50
CA LYS A 349 11.89 -8.73 -22.37
C LYS A 349 10.63 -8.23 -21.67
N GLY A 350 10.16 -7.03 -22.02
CA GLY A 350 9.01 -6.39 -21.40
C GLY A 350 9.37 -5.52 -20.20
N ASP A 351 10.65 -5.25 -19.96
CA ASP A 351 11.13 -4.40 -18.87
C ASP A 351 10.94 -2.92 -19.24
N LEU A 352 10.49 -2.09 -18.30
CA LEU A 352 10.26 -0.67 -18.54
C LEU A 352 11.58 0.06 -18.83
N GLN A 353 11.61 0.77 -19.95
CA GLN A 353 12.70 1.65 -20.39
C GLN A 353 12.34 3.13 -20.28
N GLY A 354 11.07 3.46 -19.98
CA GLY A 354 10.60 4.83 -19.86
C GLY A 354 9.16 5.03 -20.31
N PHE A 355 8.83 6.27 -20.65
CA PHE A 355 7.52 6.68 -21.12
C PHE A 355 7.66 7.63 -22.31
N THR A 356 6.83 7.40 -23.34
CA THR A 356 6.57 8.41 -24.36
C THR A 356 5.53 9.40 -23.80
N LEU A 357 5.89 10.67 -23.77
CA LEU A 357 5.09 11.77 -23.27
C LEU A 357 4.70 12.70 -24.42
N SER A 358 3.54 13.35 -24.30
CA SER A 358 3.12 14.36 -25.26
C SER A 358 2.59 15.63 -24.59
N HIS A 359 2.95 16.77 -25.17
CA HIS A 359 2.42 18.08 -24.78
C HIS A 359 2.31 18.98 -26.00
N LYS A 360 1.17 19.67 -26.18
CA LYS A 360 0.89 20.53 -27.35
C LYS A 360 1.16 19.83 -28.71
N LYS A 361 0.85 18.53 -28.81
CA LYS A 361 1.08 17.65 -29.97
C LYS A 361 2.55 17.36 -30.31
N ILE A 362 3.48 17.72 -29.42
CA ILE A 362 4.89 17.33 -29.53
C ILE A 362 5.16 16.17 -28.57
N GLU A 363 5.90 15.18 -29.06
CA GLU A 363 6.30 14.00 -28.32
C GLU A 363 7.75 14.10 -27.84
N PHE A 364 8.01 13.58 -26.64
CA PHE A 364 9.33 13.48 -26.02
C PHE A 364 9.34 12.28 -25.05
N GLU A 365 10.51 11.91 -24.54
CA GLU A 365 10.66 10.69 -23.75
C GLU A 365 11.19 10.98 -22.34
N LEU A 366 10.66 10.25 -21.38
CA LEU A 366 11.22 10.11 -20.04
C LEU A 366 11.83 8.70 -19.93
N LYS A 367 13.14 8.55 -20.01
CA LYS A 367 13.82 7.24 -19.99
C LYS A 367 14.33 6.85 -18.62
N TYR A 368 14.37 5.54 -18.38
CA TYR A 368 14.92 4.90 -17.18
C TYR A 368 16.27 4.25 -17.50
N GLU A 369 17.27 4.46 -16.65
CA GLU A 369 18.58 3.81 -16.68
C GLU A 369 19.32 3.85 -18.03
N HIS A 370 19.18 4.96 -18.77
CA HIS A 370 19.81 5.12 -20.08
C HIS A 370 21.32 5.33 -19.95
N GLU A 371 22.10 4.50 -20.64
CA GLU A 371 23.56 4.55 -20.61
C GLU A 371 24.11 5.51 -21.67
N PHE A 372 24.98 6.43 -21.25
CA PHE A 372 25.77 7.25 -22.16
C PHE A 372 27.25 6.88 -22.03
N SER A 373 27.88 6.52 -23.14
CA SER A 373 29.31 6.30 -23.22
C SER A 373 29.99 7.49 -23.91
N ASN A 374 31.12 7.93 -23.39
CA ASN A 374 32.02 8.85 -24.07
C ASN A 374 33.33 8.11 -24.40
N PHE A 375 33.71 8.09 -25.68
CA PHE A 375 34.95 7.48 -26.17
C PHE A 375 36.15 8.44 -26.15
N ALA A 376 35.94 9.71 -25.76
CA ALA A 376 36.99 10.73 -25.71
C ALA A 376 37.82 10.64 -24.42
N GLU A 377 38.58 9.56 -24.22
CA GLU A 377 39.75 9.59 -23.36
C GLU A 377 40.94 8.95 -24.10
N GLU A 378 41.99 9.74 -24.34
CA GLU A 378 43.29 9.34 -24.93
C GLU A 378 44.02 8.21 -24.15
N PHE A 379 43.42 7.66 -23.09
CA PHE A 379 44.02 6.65 -22.21
C PHE A 379 43.09 5.47 -21.84
N GLY A 380 42.19 5.07 -22.75
CA GLY A 380 41.85 3.65 -22.91
C GLY A 380 40.73 3.05 -22.03
N LYS A 381 39.89 3.84 -21.36
CA LYS A 381 38.59 3.35 -20.86
C LYS A 381 37.46 4.35 -21.18
N PRO A 382 36.36 3.92 -21.82
CA PRO A 382 35.23 4.80 -22.04
C PRO A 382 34.65 5.23 -20.68
N LYS A 383 34.44 6.53 -20.50
CA LYS A 383 33.71 7.04 -19.33
C LYS A 383 32.23 6.84 -19.59
N THR A 384 31.63 5.88 -18.89
CA THR A 384 30.20 5.60 -18.95
C THR A 384 29.48 6.28 -17.80
N ILE A 385 28.34 6.90 -18.10
CA ILE A 385 27.36 7.33 -17.09
C ILE A 385 26.03 6.61 -17.32
N ARG A 386 25.30 6.36 -16.23
CA ARG A 386 23.96 5.79 -16.27
C ARG A 386 23.10 6.51 -15.23
N PRO A 387 22.48 7.65 -15.60
CA PRO A 387 21.51 8.31 -14.74
C PRO A 387 20.27 7.43 -14.55
N ASP A 388 19.63 7.57 -13.39
CA ASP A 388 18.40 6.83 -13.13
C ASP A 388 17.30 7.26 -14.11
N PHE A 389 17.15 8.57 -14.37
CA PHE A 389 16.18 9.06 -15.34
C PHE A 389 16.68 10.21 -16.20
N ILE A 390 16.14 10.31 -17.42
CA ILE A 390 16.37 11.47 -18.31
C ILE A 390 15.07 11.89 -18.99
N LEU A 391 14.88 13.21 -19.12
CA LEU A 391 13.90 13.78 -20.04
C LEU A 391 14.64 14.16 -21.32
N THR A 392 14.19 13.66 -22.46
CA THR A 392 14.93 13.76 -23.73
C THR A 392 14.02 13.87 -24.96
N SER A 393 14.57 14.43 -26.04
CA SER A 393 13.98 14.41 -27.38
C SER A 393 13.86 12.99 -27.94
N LEU A 394 12.99 12.77 -28.94
CA LEU A 394 12.82 11.44 -29.55
C LEU A 394 14.11 10.92 -30.22
N ASP A 395 14.89 11.84 -30.80
CA ASP A 395 16.20 11.53 -31.41
C ASP A 395 17.35 11.51 -30.40
N GLN A 396 17.07 11.76 -29.11
CA GLN A 396 18.00 11.70 -27.99
C GLN A 396 19.17 12.70 -28.05
N LYS A 397 19.13 13.67 -28.98
CA LYS A 397 20.17 14.70 -29.12
C LYS A 397 20.00 15.84 -28.13
N PHE A 398 18.80 16.03 -27.58
CA PHE A 398 18.51 17.05 -26.59
C PHE A 398 18.02 16.43 -25.28
N VAL A 399 18.85 16.52 -24.23
CA VAL A 399 18.59 15.93 -22.90
C VAL A 399 18.50 17.06 -21.87
N PRO A 400 17.40 17.83 -21.82
CA PRO A 400 17.31 19.00 -20.96
C PRO A 400 17.37 18.70 -19.46
N VAL A 401 16.92 17.51 -19.03
CA VAL A 401 16.85 17.15 -17.60
C VAL A 401 17.42 15.76 -17.38
N VAL A 402 18.28 15.64 -16.37
CA VAL A 402 18.84 14.39 -15.88
C VAL A 402 18.52 14.27 -14.41
N LEU A 403 18.09 13.09 -13.96
CA LEU A 403 17.69 12.84 -12.58
C LEU A 403 18.41 11.63 -12.01
N ASP A 404 18.75 11.73 -10.74
CA ASP A 404 19.38 10.72 -9.91
C ASP A 404 18.58 10.62 -8.60
N ALA A 405 18.18 9.42 -8.20
CA ALA A 405 17.38 9.18 -7.02
C ALA A 405 18.06 8.10 -6.17
N LYS A 406 18.65 8.52 -5.04
CA LYS A 406 19.40 7.60 -4.17
C LYS A 406 18.91 7.70 -2.74
N ASN A 407 18.69 6.54 -2.12
CA ASN A 407 18.24 6.43 -0.75
C ASN A 407 19.45 6.38 0.20
N TYR A 408 20.24 7.44 0.20
CA TYR A 408 21.40 7.51 1.09
C TYR A 408 20.96 7.66 2.55
N LEU A 409 21.11 6.58 3.33
CA LEU A 409 20.70 6.54 4.73
C LEU A 409 21.72 7.15 5.70
N ALA A 410 22.96 7.42 5.26
CA ALA A 410 24.03 7.99 6.07
C ALA A 410 24.44 9.41 5.61
N ASP A 411 24.86 10.25 6.56
CA ASP A 411 25.24 11.67 6.38
C ASP A 411 26.45 11.90 5.44
N GLY A 412 27.16 10.84 5.04
CA GLY A 412 28.38 10.89 4.22
C GLY A 412 28.21 11.00 2.71
N THR A 413 27.06 11.46 2.20
CA THR A 413 26.62 11.16 0.81
C THR A 413 26.23 12.37 -0.04
N LEU A 414 26.06 13.55 0.57
CA LEU A 414 25.72 14.78 -0.17
C LEU A 414 26.79 15.18 -1.18
N LYS A 415 28.07 15.05 -0.80
CA LYS A 415 29.21 15.35 -1.67
C LYS A 415 29.29 14.37 -2.84
N ALA A 416 29.02 13.09 -2.59
CA ALA A 416 28.99 12.07 -3.62
C ALA A 416 27.86 12.34 -4.64
N ALA A 417 26.63 12.60 -4.17
CA ALA A 417 25.51 12.97 -5.02
C ALA A 417 25.82 14.21 -5.88
N LYS A 418 26.38 15.27 -5.28
CA LYS A 418 26.78 16.49 -6.02
C LYS A 418 27.83 16.19 -7.09
N ASN A 419 28.81 15.33 -6.80
CA ASN A 419 29.82 14.93 -7.78
C ASN A 419 29.20 14.11 -8.92
N THR A 420 28.33 13.14 -8.63
CA THR A 420 27.61 12.35 -9.63
C THR A 420 26.81 13.24 -10.59
N LEU A 421 26.04 14.20 -10.07
CA LEU A 421 25.28 15.14 -10.89
C LEU A 421 26.17 16.05 -11.75
N LEU A 422 27.36 16.42 -11.27
CA LEU A 422 28.34 17.17 -12.05
C LEU A 422 28.97 16.32 -13.15
N ASP A 423 29.25 15.05 -12.86
CA ASP A 423 29.79 14.10 -13.83
C ASP A 423 28.79 13.84 -14.95
N TYR A 424 27.50 13.65 -14.65
CA TYR A 424 26.46 13.54 -15.68
C TYR A 424 26.46 14.73 -16.63
N ARG A 425 26.50 15.94 -16.08
CA ARG A 425 26.50 17.17 -16.89
C ARG A 425 27.74 17.28 -17.77
N ARG A 426 28.92 16.93 -17.25
CA ARG A 426 30.18 16.97 -18.02
C ARG A 426 30.12 15.98 -19.17
N THR A 427 29.81 14.72 -18.89
CA THR A 427 29.77 13.67 -19.92
C THR A 427 28.74 13.98 -21.01
N LEU A 428 27.54 14.45 -20.67
CA LEU A 428 26.53 14.81 -21.68
C LEU A 428 26.96 15.97 -22.55
N ARG A 429 27.56 17.01 -21.96
CA ARG A 429 28.11 18.14 -22.71
C ARG A 429 29.24 17.69 -23.64
N ASP A 430 30.12 16.83 -23.16
CA ASP A 430 31.25 16.33 -23.94
C ASP A 430 30.77 15.42 -25.10
N ASN A 431 29.59 14.79 -24.95
CA ASN A 431 28.86 14.09 -26.02
C ASN A 431 28.03 15.02 -26.93
N GLY A 432 28.15 16.34 -26.79
CA GLY A 432 27.43 17.32 -27.61
C GLY A 432 25.94 17.47 -27.26
N MET A 433 25.48 16.91 -26.14
CA MET A 433 24.10 17.00 -25.70
C MET A 433 23.87 18.28 -24.90
N ASN A 434 22.75 18.96 -25.17
CA ASN A 434 22.41 20.20 -24.46
C ASN A 434 21.59 19.89 -23.19
N THR A 435 22.29 19.82 -22.05
CA THR A 435 21.67 19.59 -20.73
C THR A 435 21.49 20.88 -19.95
N MET A 436 20.24 21.16 -19.56
CA MET A 436 19.90 22.34 -18.77
C MET A 436 20.12 22.08 -17.28
N SER A 437 19.58 20.95 -16.80
CA SER A 437 19.41 20.69 -15.37
C SER A 437 19.79 19.28 -14.97
N THR A 438 20.47 19.14 -13.82
CA THR A 438 20.67 17.85 -13.13
C THR A 438 20.00 17.88 -11.77
N ILE A 439 19.24 16.85 -11.42
CA ILE A 439 18.40 16.80 -10.21
C ILE A 439 18.75 15.56 -9.39
N GLY A 440 19.03 15.74 -8.09
CA GLY A 440 19.21 14.64 -7.16
C GLY A 440 18.07 14.56 -6.14
N PHE A 441 17.43 13.41 -5.98
CA PHE A 441 16.42 13.17 -4.94
C PHE A 441 17.02 12.43 -3.77
N LEU A 442 17.02 13.05 -2.58
CA LEU A 442 17.64 12.50 -1.38
C LEU A 442 16.72 12.60 -0.16
N PRO A 443 16.61 11.56 0.69
CA PRO A 443 15.68 11.58 1.82
C PRO A 443 16.16 12.42 3.01
N LYS A 444 17.48 12.52 3.23
CA LYS A 444 18.08 13.08 4.46
C LYS A 444 18.85 14.40 4.23
N ILE A 445 18.51 15.20 3.21
CA ILE A 445 19.13 16.53 3.08
C ILE A 445 18.53 17.54 4.08
N LYS A 446 19.38 18.45 4.59
CA LYS A 446 19.01 19.40 5.65
C LYS A 446 17.90 20.36 5.21
N ASN A 447 18.02 20.87 3.99
CA ASN A 447 17.04 21.77 3.40
C ASN A 447 16.13 20.98 2.45
N SER A 448 14.86 21.36 2.36
CA SER A 448 13.92 20.76 1.42
C SER A 448 14.36 20.87 -0.05
N TRP A 449 15.20 21.88 -0.33
CA TRP A 449 15.69 22.23 -1.65
C TRP A 449 17.07 22.89 -1.55
N GLU A 450 18.09 22.35 -2.23
CA GLU A 450 19.42 22.97 -2.34
C GLU A 450 19.80 23.22 -3.79
N GLY A 451 20.14 24.47 -4.13
CA GLY A 451 20.63 24.86 -5.46
C GLY A 451 20.19 26.28 -5.83
N SER A 452 21.01 26.98 -6.61
CA SER A 452 20.71 28.32 -7.14
C SER A 452 20.51 28.25 -8.66
N GLY A 453 19.25 28.11 -9.08
CA GLY A 453 18.86 28.02 -10.50
C GLY A 453 18.86 26.59 -11.06
N PRO A 454 18.48 26.41 -12.34
CA PRO A 454 18.16 25.11 -12.92
C PRO A 454 19.36 24.17 -13.07
N LYS A 455 20.61 24.64 -12.88
CA LYS A 455 21.79 23.89 -13.30
C LYS A 455 22.01 22.56 -12.57
N SER A 456 21.95 22.57 -11.25
CA SER A 456 22.05 21.38 -10.40
C SER A 456 21.26 21.61 -9.12
N VAL A 457 20.27 20.76 -8.86
CA VAL A 457 19.35 20.90 -7.72
C VAL A 457 19.30 19.60 -6.94
N LEU A 458 19.26 19.70 -5.63
CA LEU A 458 18.93 18.60 -4.74
C LEU A 458 17.57 18.83 -4.11
N VAL A 459 16.74 17.80 -4.17
CA VAL A 459 15.36 17.82 -3.70
C VAL A 459 15.23 16.82 -2.57
N LYS A 460 14.63 17.26 -1.46
CA LYS A 460 14.32 16.37 -0.36
C LYS A 460 13.10 15.54 -0.74
N ALA A 461 13.26 14.22 -0.72
CA ALA A 461 12.17 13.29 -1.03
C ALA A 461 12.08 12.21 0.04
N SER A 462 11.04 12.28 0.86
CA SER A 462 10.78 11.34 1.94
C SER A 462 9.32 10.97 1.96
N SER A 463 9.03 9.67 1.87
CA SER A 463 7.67 9.14 1.98
C SER A 463 7.05 9.37 3.36
N LEU A 464 7.90 9.57 4.38
CA LEU A 464 7.48 9.92 5.73
C LEU A 464 7.00 11.37 5.85
N ASN A 465 7.35 12.24 4.88
CA ASN A 465 6.88 13.63 4.82
C ASN A 465 6.27 13.96 3.45
N LYS A 466 5.17 13.28 3.13
CA LYS A 466 4.49 13.37 1.84
C LYS A 466 4.10 14.79 1.43
N VAL A 467 3.64 15.62 2.36
CA VAL A 467 3.24 17.01 2.07
C VAL A 467 4.44 17.84 1.60
N GLU A 468 5.58 17.75 2.29
CA GLU A 468 6.81 18.44 1.89
C GLU A 468 7.29 17.94 0.51
N PHE A 469 7.22 16.63 0.28
CA PHE A 469 7.61 16.05 -1.00
C PHE A 469 6.71 16.51 -2.16
N GLU A 470 5.39 16.53 -1.97
CA GLU A 470 4.44 17.04 -2.97
C GLU A 470 4.69 18.53 -3.30
N MET A 471 4.93 19.37 -2.29
CA MET A 471 5.31 20.77 -2.50
C MET A 471 6.62 20.91 -3.29
N ASN A 472 7.61 20.06 -2.99
CA ASN A 472 8.88 20.03 -3.70
C ASN A 472 8.70 19.60 -5.17
N LEU A 473 7.82 18.65 -5.45
CA LEU A 473 7.51 18.23 -6.82
C LEU A 473 6.79 19.32 -7.62
N ASP A 474 5.84 20.02 -7.02
CA ASP A 474 5.15 21.15 -7.67
C ASP A 474 6.13 22.30 -7.99
N ARG A 475 7.04 22.58 -7.05
CA ARG A 475 8.15 23.51 -7.26
C ARG A 475 9.08 23.05 -8.38
N LEU A 476 9.43 21.76 -8.40
CA LEU A 476 10.26 21.16 -9.44
C LEU A 476 9.63 21.29 -10.83
N TYR A 477 8.32 21.09 -10.91
CA TYR A 477 7.60 21.28 -12.15
C TYR A 477 7.68 22.72 -12.65
N SER A 478 7.29 23.67 -11.80
CA SER A 478 7.21 25.09 -12.16
C SER A 478 8.57 25.73 -12.45
N GLU A 479 9.61 25.39 -11.68
CA GLU A 479 10.93 26.03 -11.85
C GLU A 479 11.78 25.39 -12.96
N ILE A 480 11.64 24.09 -13.20
CA ILE A 480 12.53 23.30 -14.06
C ILE A 480 11.79 22.61 -15.21
N PHE A 481 10.88 21.67 -14.92
CA PHE A 481 10.29 20.83 -15.98
C PHE A 481 9.50 21.64 -16.99
N SER A 482 8.68 22.60 -16.57
CA SER A 482 7.90 23.44 -17.50
C SER A 482 8.80 24.10 -18.55
N LYS A 483 9.94 24.68 -18.11
CA LYS A 483 10.89 25.34 -19.01
C LYS A 483 11.64 24.34 -19.89
N ALA A 484 12.02 23.18 -19.34
CA ALA A 484 12.65 22.11 -20.10
C ALA A 484 11.75 21.57 -21.20
N ILE A 485 10.45 21.42 -20.92
CA ILE A 485 9.44 20.97 -21.88
C ILE A 485 9.22 22.02 -22.96
N ASP A 486 9.10 23.30 -22.61
CA ASP A 486 8.98 24.35 -23.63
C ASP A 486 10.20 24.37 -24.56
N LYS A 487 11.42 24.13 -24.03
CA LYS A 487 12.63 23.99 -24.85
C LYS A 487 12.64 22.73 -25.71
N LEU A 488 12.10 21.61 -25.21
CA LEU A 488 11.93 20.40 -26.03
C LEU A 488 10.99 20.66 -27.19
N ILE A 489 9.91 21.39 -26.94
CA ILE A 489 8.93 21.76 -27.97
C ILE A 489 9.57 22.65 -29.03
N GLU A 490 10.34 23.67 -28.63
CA GLU A 490 11.11 24.50 -29.57
C GLU A 490 12.05 23.65 -30.43
N TYR A 491 12.78 22.73 -29.79
CA TYR A 491 13.72 21.85 -30.47
C TYR A 491 13.04 20.92 -31.48
N GLU A 492 11.96 20.23 -31.09
CA GLU A 492 11.25 19.31 -31.99
C GLU A 492 10.56 20.05 -33.14
N ASN A 493 10.06 21.27 -32.91
CA ASN A 493 9.51 22.09 -33.99
C ASN A 493 10.59 22.46 -35.03
N SER A 494 11.79 22.81 -34.59
CA SER A 494 12.91 23.16 -35.49
C SER A 494 13.41 22.01 -36.38
N LYS A 495 12.95 20.78 -36.16
CA LYS A 495 13.24 19.63 -37.04
C LYS A 495 12.24 19.49 -38.19
N ASN A 496 11.05 20.08 -38.05
CA ASN A 496 9.97 20.01 -39.02
C ASN A 496 9.92 21.23 -39.96
N ASP A 497 10.71 22.26 -39.65
CA ASP A 497 11.02 23.41 -40.51
C ASP A 497 12.31 23.15 -41.29
#